data_AF-A0A1G1LMS3-F1
#
_entry.id   AF-A0A1G1LMS3-F1
#
_cell.length_a   1.000
_cell.length_b   1.000
_cell.length_c   1.000
_cell.angle_alpha   90.00
_cell.angle_beta   90.00
_cell.angle_gamma   90.00
#
_symmetry.space_group_name_H-M   'P 1'
#
loop_
_entity.id
_entity.type
_entity.pdbx_description
1 polymer ?
#
loop_
_entity_poly.entity_id
_entity_poly.type
_entity_poly.pdbx_seq_one_letter_code
_entity_poly.pdbx_strand_id
1 'polypeptide(L)'
;MVMYDRKTDSYWQQATGEAIIGELTGMKLEMVSADVHTWGDWKLAHQDTQVLSLDTGYLRSYGDDPYGGYYTSSSLMFPVSNEDKRLHPKEVVYGIEINGKFKAYPDSSIEKGESISDTLGGAALTIGKDDFGKMRVMKGDKEIVSVRSFWFAWAAFHPETDVYAP
;
A
#
# COMPACT_ATOMS: atom_id res chain seq x y z
N MET A 1 -5.46 5.69 -14.32
CA MET A 1 -6.60 4.78 -14.09
C MET A 1 -7.39 5.29 -12.90
N VAL A 2 -8.71 5.16 -12.92
CA VAL A 2 -9.62 5.64 -11.86
C VAL A 2 -10.59 4.53 -11.48
N MET A 3 -11.08 4.52 -10.23
CA MET A 3 -12.19 3.69 -9.80
C MET A 3 -13.52 4.32 -10.24
N TYR A 4 -14.50 3.50 -10.58
CA TYR A 4 -15.83 3.95 -10.95
C TYR A 4 -16.87 3.38 -9.98
N ASP A 5 -17.61 4.28 -9.32
CA ASP A 5 -18.75 3.96 -8.47
C ASP A 5 -20.04 4.01 -9.30
N ARG A 6 -20.61 2.83 -9.54
CA ARG A 6 -21.85 2.66 -10.32
C ARG A 6 -23.10 3.18 -9.62
N LYS A 7 -23.06 3.39 -8.30
CA LYS A 7 -24.24 3.82 -7.55
C LYS A 7 -24.46 5.33 -7.66
N THR A 8 -23.37 6.09 -7.72
CA THR A 8 -23.35 7.56 -7.66
C THR A 8 -22.77 8.19 -8.94
N ASP A 9 -22.47 7.35 -9.93
CA ASP A 9 -21.77 7.71 -11.16
C ASP A 9 -20.50 8.54 -10.92
N SER A 10 -19.79 8.25 -9.82
CA SER A 10 -18.60 8.98 -9.40
C SER A 10 -17.31 8.26 -9.79
N TYR A 11 -16.32 9.03 -10.21
CA TYR A 11 -14.97 8.55 -10.52
C TYR A 11 -14.00 8.96 -9.41
N TRP A 12 -13.29 7.97 -8.90
CA TRP A 12 -12.40 8.12 -7.74
C TRP A 12 -10.94 7.92 -8.16
N GLN A 13 -10.11 8.88 -7.79
CA GLN A 13 -8.67 8.79 -7.93
C GLN A 13 -8.13 7.75 -6.95
N GLN A 14 -7.67 6.61 -7.48
CA GLN A 14 -7.29 5.44 -6.68
C GLN A 14 -6.19 5.74 -5.66
N ALA A 15 -5.21 6.56 -6.04
CA ALA A 15 -4.05 6.85 -5.20
C ALA A 15 -4.38 7.76 -4.00
N THR A 16 -5.32 8.69 -4.17
CA THR A 16 -5.66 9.70 -3.14
C THR A 16 -6.96 9.39 -2.40
N GLY A 17 -7.78 8.51 -2.96
CA GLY A 17 -9.13 8.20 -2.45
C GLY A 17 -10.13 9.33 -2.68
N GLU A 18 -9.84 10.30 -3.57
CA GLU A 18 -10.68 11.46 -3.82
C GLU A 18 -11.62 11.22 -5.01
N ALA A 19 -12.90 11.58 -4.87
CA ALA A 19 -13.83 11.65 -5.98
C ALA A 19 -13.55 12.91 -6.81
N ILE A 20 -13.21 12.72 -8.08
CA ILE A 20 -12.80 13.80 -8.98
C ILE A 20 -13.87 14.19 -10.00
N ILE A 21 -14.83 13.31 -10.27
CA ILE A 21 -15.96 13.53 -11.19
C ILE A 21 -17.19 12.83 -10.62
N GLY A 22 -18.38 13.43 -10.75
CA GLY A 22 -19.67 12.83 -10.40
C GLY A 22 -20.31 13.43 -9.16
N GLU A 23 -21.33 12.75 -8.63
CA GLU A 23 -22.13 13.23 -7.50
C GLU A 23 -21.27 13.53 -6.25
N LEU A 24 -20.24 12.72 -6.01
CA LEU A 24 -19.45 12.78 -4.79
C LEU A 24 -18.17 13.62 -4.92
N THR A 25 -18.01 14.43 -5.98
CA THR A 25 -16.80 15.22 -6.20
C THR A 25 -16.35 16.01 -4.96
N GLY A 26 -15.06 15.89 -4.62
CA GLY A 26 -14.44 16.51 -3.45
C GLY A 26 -14.51 15.68 -2.16
N MET A 27 -15.22 14.56 -2.16
CA MET A 27 -15.18 13.60 -1.05
C MET A 27 -13.87 12.80 -1.06
N LYS A 28 -13.36 12.48 0.15
CA LYS A 28 -12.20 11.61 0.36
C LYS A 28 -12.64 10.36 1.13
N LEU A 29 -12.23 9.18 0.66
CA LEU A 29 -12.51 7.91 1.32
C LEU A 29 -11.79 7.81 2.67
N GLU A 30 -12.47 7.20 3.64
CA GLU A 30 -11.82 6.76 4.88
C GLU A 30 -10.97 5.52 4.60
N MET A 31 -9.70 5.58 4.99
CA MET A 31 -8.78 4.47 4.80
C MET A 31 -9.02 3.38 5.83
N VAL A 32 -9.17 2.15 5.36
CA VAL A 32 -9.29 0.95 6.20
C VAL A 32 -8.00 0.15 6.12
N SER A 33 -7.46 -0.30 7.25
CA SER A 33 -6.27 -1.15 7.26
C SER A 33 -6.61 -2.50 6.61
N ALA A 34 -5.82 -2.89 5.63
CA ALA A 34 -5.95 -4.16 4.93
C ALA A 34 -4.57 -4.83 4.79
N ASP A 35 -4.56 -6.15 4.83
CA ASP A 35 -3.34 -6.95 4.85
C ASP A 35 -3.27 -7.83 3.61
N VAL A 36 -2.05 -8.04 3.11
CA VAL A 36 -1.76 -8.97 2.02
C VAL A 36 -0.83 -10.04 2.55
N HIS A 37 -1.27 -11.28 2.51
CA HIS A 37 -0.50 -12.44 2.97
C HIS A 37 -0.45 -13.52 1.90
N THR A 38 0.57 -14.37 1.99
CA THR A 38 0.53 -15.64 1.28
C THR A 38 -0.57 -16.51 1.90
N TRP A 39 -1.19 -17.36 1.07
CA TRP A 39 -2.16 -18.32 1.57
C TRP A 39 -1.56 -19.28 2.61
N GLY A 40 -0.29 -19.66 2.44
CA GLY A 40 0.41 -20.54 3.37
C GLY A 40 0.53 -19.94 4.76
N ASP A 41 1.01 -18.70 4.88
CA ASP A 41 1.16 -18.02 6.16
C ASP A 41 -0.20 -17.81 6.86
N TRP A 42 -1.21 -17.39 6.09
CA TRP A 42 -2.56 -17.22 6.61
C TRP A 42 -3.13 -18.53 7.16
N LYS A 43 -2.96 -19.64 6.44
CA LYS A 43 -3.51 -20.93 6.84
C LYS A 43 -2.81 -21.52 8.07
N LEU A 44 -1.52 -21.24 8.26
CA LEU A 44 -0.80 -21.61 9.49
C LEU A 44 -1.39 -20.90 10.72
N ALA A 45 -1.70 -19.61 10.61
CA ALA A 45 -2.29 -18.84 11.69
C ALA A 45 -3.80 -19.10 11.88
N HIS A 46 -4.52 -19.40 10.80
CA HIS A 46 -5.97 -19.57 10.79
C HIS A 46 -6.37 -20.90 10.16
N GLN A 47 -6.09 -21.98 10.89
CA GLN A 47 -6.21 -23.36 10.42
C GLN A 47 -7.63 -23.73 9.93
N ASP A 48 -8.67 -23.09 10.44
CA ASP A 48 -10.06 -23.38 10.08
C ASP A 48 -10.59 -22.56 8.89
N THR A 49 -9.80 -21.61 8.35
CA THR A 49 -10.23 -20.77 7.22
C THR A 49 -10.55 -21.63 6.00
N GLN A 50 -11.73 -21.43 5.41
CA GLN A 50 -12.13 -22.08 4.16
C GLN A 50 -12.00 -21.12 2.98
N VAL A 51 -11.65 -21.66 1.81
CA VAL A 51 -11.65 -20.95 0.52
C VAL A 51 -12.52 -21.72 -0.46
N LEU A 52 -13.01 -21.02 -1.49
CA LEU A 52 -13.79 -21.66 -2.55
C LEU A 52 -12.95 -22.73 -3.27
N SER A 53 -13.61 -23.83 -3.65
CA SER A 53 -12.98 -24.90 -4.40
C SER A 53 -12.43 -24.40 -5.74
N LEU A 54 -11.28 -24.92 -6.15
CA LEU A 54 -10.74 -24.72 -7.50
C LEU A 54 -11.43 -25.63 -8.54
N ASP A 55 -12.24 -26.59 -8.09
CA ASP A 55 -13.11 -27.43 -8.94
C ASP A 55 -14.29 -26.62 -9.47
N THR A 56 -13.98 -25.73 -10.42
CA THR A 56 -14.92 -24.80 -11.04
C THR A 56 -15.35 -25.23 -12.44
N GLY A 57 -14.79 -26.35 -12.96
CA GLY A 57 -14.92 -26.77 -14.35
C GLY A 57 -14.01 -26.02 -15.35
N TYR A 58 -13.14 -25.12 -14.88
CA TYR A 58 -12.19 -24.37 -15.71
C TYR A 58 -10.73 -24.73 -15.39
N LEU A 59 -9.90 -24.85 -16.41
CA LEU A 59 -8.44 -25.01 -16.24
C LEU A 59 -7.78 -23.64 -16.18
N ARG A 60 -7.45 -23.18 -14.97
CA ARG A 60 -6.66 -21.96 -14.77
C ARG A 60 -5.57 -22.21 -13.72
N SER A 61 -4.32 -21.94 -14.10
CA SER A 61 -3.22 -21.97 -13.14
C SER A 61 -3.24 -20.68 -12.32
N TYR A 62 -3.75 -20.77 -11.09
CA TYR A 62 -3.72 -19.67 -10.11
C TYR A 62 -2.44 -19.68 -9.26
N GLY A 63 -1.60 -20.70 -9.40
CA GLY A 63 -0.36 -20.85 -8.63
C GLY A 63 0.85 -20.14 -9.20
N ASP A 64 0.79 -19.72 -10.48
CA ASP A 64 1.88 -19.04 -11.16
C ASP A 64 1.69 -17.53 -11.11
N ASP A 65 2.73 -16.78 -10.73
CA ASP A 65 2.73 -15.33 -10.84
C ASP A 65 3.12 -14.90 -12.27
N PRO A 66 2.17 -14.42 -13.10
CA PRO A 66 2.47 -14.03 -14.48
C PRO A 66 3.31 -12.75 -14.56
N TYR A 67 3.55 -12.06 -13.45
CA TYR A 67 4.24 -10.78 -13.38
C TYR A 67 5.64 -10.86 -12.75
N GLY A 68 6.23 -12.04 -12.55
CA GLY A 68 7.52 -12.17 -11.86
C GLY A 68 8.64 -11.22 -12.36
N GLY A 69 8.83 -11.11 -13.67
CA GLY A 69 9.83 -10.20 -14.27
C GLY A 69 9.46 -8.71 -14.20
N TYR A 70 8.19 -8.39 -13.93
CA TYR A 70 7.75 -7.01 -13.76
C TYR A 70 8.38 -6.40 -12.51
N TYR A 71 8.39 -7.08 -11.36
CA TYR A 71 8.82 -6.48 -10.09
C TYR A 71 10.27 -6.02 -10.06
N THR A 72 11.14 -6.67 -10.81
CA THR A 72 12.59 -6.37 -10.83
C THR A 72 13.00 -5.40 -11.93
N SER A 73 12.16 -5.20 -12.95
CA SER A 73 12.42 -4.24 -14.02
C SER A 73 12.18 -2.80 -13.52
N SER A 74 13.05 -1.86 -13.86
CA SER A 74 12.79 -0.45 -13.60
C SER A 74 11.84 0.21 -14.62
N SER A 75 11.47 -0.50 -15.70
CA SER A 75 10.57 0.03 -16.73
C SER A 75 9.14 0.15 -16.23
N LEU A 76 8.52 1.31 -16.49
CA LEU A 76 7.11 1.57 -16.22
C LEU A 76 6.28 1.31 -17.48
N MET A 77 5.09 0.73 -17.29
CA MET A 77 4.15 0.50 -18.39
C MET A 77 3.51 1.80 -18.89
N PHE A 78 3.43 2.80 -18.02
CA PHE A 78 2.89 4.14 -18.32
C PHE A 78 3.80 5.20 -17.70
N PRO A 79 3.95 6.37 -18.34
CA PRO A 79 4.68 7.48 -17.76
C PRO A 79 3.98 8.02 -16.51
N VAL A 80 4.76 8.58 -15.58
CA VAL A 80 4.26 9.28 -14.39
C VAL A 80 4.63 10.75 -14.44
N SER A 81 3.80 11.60 -13.82
CA SER A 81 4.00 13.05 -13.81
C SER A 81 5.18 13.50 -12.95
N ASN A 82 5.47 12.78 -11.86
CA ASN A 82 6.61 13.05 -10.99
C ASN A 82 7.42 11.77 -10.83
N GLU A 83 8.62 11.76 -11.40
CA GLU A 83 9.58 10.66 -11.24
C GLU A 83 10.50 10.95 -10.05
N ASP A 84 10.72 9.93 -9.23
CA ASP A 84 11.66 10.00 -8.11
C ASP A 84 12.57 8.78 -8.10
N LYS A 85 13.88 9.05 -8.14
CA LYS A 85 14.94 8.03 -8.28
C LYS A 85 15.62 7.68 -6.95
N ARG A 86 15.12 8.16 -5.81
CA ARG A 86 15.64 7.83 -4.48
C ARG A 86 15.53 6.34 -4.15
N LEU A 87 14.49 5.66 -4.66
CA LEU A 87 14.29 4.21 -4.52
C LEU A 87 14.06 3.56 -5.88
N HIS A 88 14.22 2.23 -5.94
CA HIS A 88 13.79 1.46 -7.11
C HIS A 88 12.28 1.74 -7.36
N PRO A 89 11.82 1.97 -8.60
CA PRO A 89 10.43 2.34 -8.87
C PRO A 89 9.42 1.32 -8.32
N LYS A 90 9.80 0.03 -8.28
CA LYS A 90 8.95 -1.06 -7.77
C LYS A 90 9.33 -1.51 -6.37
N GLU A 91 10.13 -0.72 -5.65
CA GLU A 91 10.29 -0.90 -4.20
C GLU A 91 8.91 -0.72 -3.55
N VAL A 92 8.54 -1.66 -2.68
CA VAL A 92 7.31 -1.55 -1.89
C VAL A 92 7.56 -0.57 -0.76
N VAL A 93 6.68 0.43 -0.63
CA VAL A 93 6.73 1.40 0.45
C VAL A 93 5.39 1.45 1.18
N TYR A 94 5.43 1.86 2.45
CA TYR A 94 4.27 2.23 3.24
C TYR A 94 4.28 3.75 3.41
N GLY A 95 3.41 4.41 2.67
CA GLY A 95 3.22 5.85 2.73
C GLY A 95 2.21 6.26 3.81
N ILE A 96 2.51 7.32 4.54
CA ILE A 96 1.57 7.94 5.50
C ILE A 96 1.47 9.44 5.26
N GLU A 97 0.32 10.00 5.65
CA GLU A 97 0.06 11.43 5.66
C GLU A 97 -0.36 11.85 7.07
N ILE A 98 0.34 12.83 7.67
CA ILE A 98 -0.06 13.44 8.94
C ILE A 98 0.08 14.95 8.82
N ASN A 99 -1.03 15.68 9.02
CA ASN A 99 -1.07 17.15 8.97
C ASN A 99 -0.48 17.72 7.66
N GLY A 100 -0.79 17.10 6.52
CA GLY A 100 -0.28 17.50 5.20
C GLY A 100 1.21 17.24 4.98
N LYS A 101 1.85 16.45 5.84
CA LYS A 101 3.22 15.95 5.65
C LYS A 101 3.19 14.49 5.28
N PHE A 102 3.95 14.13 4.25
CA PHE A 102 4.02 12.79 3.71
C PHE A 102 5.36 12.15 4.04
N LYS A 103 5.34 10.89 4.44
CA LYS A 103 6.55 10.08 4.60
C LYS A 103 6.32 8.67 4.12
N ALA A 104 7.32 8.11 3.44
CA ALA A 104 7.31 6.74 2.96
C ALA A 104 8.40 5.92 3.67
N TYR A 105 8.02 4.73 4.12
CA TYR A 105 8.92 3.74 4.70
C TYR A 105 9.07 2.57 3.73
N PRO A 106 10.27 2.30 3.17
CA PRO A 106 10.50 1.10 2.39
C PRO A 106 10.18 -0.16 3.20
N ASP A 107 9.51 -1.16 2.61
CA ASP A 107 9.20 -2.42 3.30
C ASP A 107 10.46 -3.11 3.81
N SER A 108 11.57 -2.95 3.09
CA SER A 108 12.91 -3.46 3.44
C SER A 108 13.62 -2.70 4.57
N SER A 109 13.12 -1.54 4.99
CA SER A 109 13.84 -0.66 5.94
C SER A 109 13.72 -1.05 7.42
N ILE A 110 12.81 -1.97 7.74
CA ILE A 110 12.55 -2.42 9.11
C ILE A 110 12.40 -3.94 9.08
N GLU A 111 13.20 -4.63 9.89
CA GLU A 111 13.13 -6.08 10.01
C GLU A 111 11.99 -6.53 10.93
N LYS A 112 11.56 -7.78 10.76
CA LYS A 112 10.51 -8.34 11.62
C LYS A 112 10.99 -8.44 13.07
N GLY A 113 10.18 -7.96 14.00
CA GLY A 113 10.52 -7.90 15.43
C GLY A 113 11.31 -6.65 15.83
N GLU A 114 11.69 -5.81 14.87
CA GLU A 114 12.26 -4.49 15.13
C GLU A 114 11.18 -3.41 15.11
N SER A 115 11.46 -2.32 15.81
CA SER A 115 10.66 -1.11 15.75
C SER A 115 11.54 0.13 15.82
N ILE A 116 11.12 1.18 15.14
CA ILE A 116 11.77 2.48 15.13
C ILE A 116 10.83 3.53 15.70
N SER A 117 11.40 4.57 16.30
CA SER A 117 10.68 5.78 16.66
C SER A 117 10.92 6.85 15.61
N ASP A 118 9.87 7.56 15.22
CA ASP A 118 9.94 8.63 14.24
C ASP A 118 8.98 9.77 14.60
N THR A 119 9.09 10.90 13.90
CA THR A 119 8.17 12.02 14.06
C THR A 119 7.77 12.57 12.71
N LEU A 120 6.46 12.73 12.50
CA LEU A 120 5.90 13.31 11.28
C LEU A 120 4.75 14.25 11.63
N GLY A 121 4.75 15.45 11.05
CA GLY A 121 3.67 16.43 11.25
C GLY A 121 3.40 16.78 12.73
N GLY A 122 4.42 16.67 13.59
CA GLY A 122 4.32 16.89 15.04
C GLY A 122 3.75 15.70 15.85
N ALA A 123 3.50 14.55 15.22
CA ALA A 123 3.11 13.32 15.91
C ALA A 123 4.34 12.41 16.11
N ALA A 124 4.54 11.93 17.33
CA ALA A 124 5.47 10.84 17.61
C ALA A 124 4.86 9.51 17.15
N LEU A 125 5.66 8.71 16.46
CA LEU A 125 5.26 7.47 15.83
C LEU A 125 6.17 6.32 16.25
N THR A 126 5.58 5.15 16.38
CA THR A 126 6.30 3.86 16.44
C THR A 126 5.99 3.09 15.17
N ILE A 127 7.02 2.69 14.43
CA ILE A 127 6.88 1.91 13.20
C ILE A 127 7.56 0.58 13.40
N GLY A 128 6.88 -0.52 13.06
CA GLY A 128 7.42 -1.87 13.17
C GLY A 128 6.66 -2.84 12.28
N LYS A 129 7.11 -4.09 12.20
CA LYS A 129 6.37 -5.16 11.51
C LYS A 129 5.63 -6.02 12.54
N ASP A 130 4.39 -6.36 12.23
CA ASP A 130 3.60 -7.30 13.03
C ASP A 130 4.08 -8.75 12.87
N ASP A 131 3.39 -9.69 13.54
CA ASP A 131 3.70 -11.12 13.48
C ASP A 131 3.55 -11.72 12.08
N PHE A 132 2.87 -11.04 11.16
CA PHE A 132 2.75 -11.43 9.77
C PHE A 132 3.70 -10.67 8.84
N GLY A 133 4.61 -9.86 9.40
CA GLY A 133 5.60 -9.10 8.65
C GLY A 133 5.06 -7.82 8.01
N LYS A 134 3.81 -7.43 8.25
CA LYS A 134 3.25 -6.19 7.68
C LYS A 134 3.66 -5.01 8.55
N MET A 135 4.09 -3.95 7.89
CA MET A 135 4.43 -2.69 8.54
C MET A 135 3.20 -2.03 9.17
N ARG A 136 3.31 -1.68 10.44
CA ARG A 136 2.33 -0.91 11.22
C ARG A 136 2.96 0.40 11.67
N VAL A 137 2.17 1.46 11.59
CA VAL A 137 2.53 2.80 12.06
C VAL A 137 1.57 3.13 13.20
N MET A 138 2.10 3.34 14.39
CA MET A 138 1.32 3.59 15.60
C MET A 138 1.57 5.00 16.12
N LYS A 139 0.51 5.71 16.50
CA LYS A 139 0.54 6.95 17.26
C LYS A 139 -0.04 6.68 18.64
N GLY A 140 0.83 6.38 19.61
CA GLY A 140 0.39 5.77 20.87
C GLY A 140 -0.28 4.42 20.59
N ASP A 141 -1.50 4.22 21.08
CA ASP A 141 -2.25 2.98 20.87
C ASP A 141 -3.11 2.98 19.60
N LYS A 142 -3.09 4.06 18.81
CA LYS A 142 -3.89 4.18 17.58
C LYS A 142 -3.04 3.89 16.34
N GLU A 143 -3.50 2.97 15.51
CA GLU A 143 -2.92 2.74 14.18
C GLU A 143 -3.19 3.93 13.25
N ILE A 144 -2.13 4.39 12.58
CA ILE A 144 -2.20 5.24 11.40
C ILE A 144 -2.17 4.30 10.19
N VAL A 145 -3.27 4.27 9.45
CA VAL A 145 -3.35 3.43 8.24
C VAL A 145 -2.36 3.94 7.21
N SER A 146 -1.44 3.06 6.81
CA SER A 146 -0.45 3.33 5.77
C SER A 146 -0.91 2.76 4.43
N VAL A 147 -0.53 3.46 3.36
CA VAL A 147 -0.79 3.03 1.99
C VAL A 147 0.40 2.22 1.50
N ARG A 148 0.20 0.90 1.34
CA ARG A 148 1.18 0.03 0.69
C ARG A 148 1.13 0.23 -0.82
N SER A 149 2.22 0.72 -1.41
CA SER A 149 2.30 1.01 -2.84
C SER A 149 3.70 0.73 -3.40
N PHE A 150 3.83 0.63 -4.72
CA PHE A 150 5.13 0.76 -5.35
C PHE A 150 5.59 2.21 -5.32
N TRP A 151 6.89 2.42 -5.14
CA TRP A 151 7.50 3.74 -5.01
C TRP A 151 7.12 4.69 -6.15
N PHE A 152 7.18 4.23 -7.40
CA PHE A 152 6.86 5.07 -8.57
C PHE A 152 5.44 5.64 -8.50
N ALA A 153 4.49 4.86 -7.97
CA ALA A 153 3.11 5.28 -7.85
C ALA A 153 2.93 6.23 -6.66
N TRP A 154 3.52 5.93 -5.51
CA TRP A 154 3.46 6.82 -4.34
C TRP A 154 4.08 8.19 -4.63
N ALA A 155 5.33 8.21 -5.10
CA ALA A 155 6.05 9.45 -5.38
C ALA A 155 5.41 10.29 -6.49
N ALA A 156 4.72 9.66 -7.45
CA ALA A 156 3.97 10.39 -8.47
C ALA A 156 2.87 11.28 -7.90
N PHE A 157 2.21 10.84 -6.82
CA PHE A 157 1.11 11.57 -6.16
C PHE A 157 1.55 12.38 -4.94
N HIS A 158 2.71 12.06 -4.34
CA HIS A 158 3.25 12.71 -3.16
C HIS A 158 4.72 13.11 -3.38
N PRO A 159 5.03 14.01 -4.32
CA PRO A 159 6.42 14.33 -4.71
C PRO A 159 7.24 14.97 -3.58
N GLU A 160 6.57 15.62 -2.62
CA GLU A 160 7.16 16.20 -1.41
C GLU A 160 7.36 15.18 -0.28
N THR A 161 7.10 13.89 -0.51
CA THR A 161 7.27 12.85 0.51
C THR A 161 8.72 12.77 0.99
N ASP A 162 8.89 12.74 2.30
CA ASP A 162 10.13 12.28 2.91
C ASP A 162 10.24 10.77 2.71
N VAL A 163 11.47 10.27 2.62
CA VAL A 163 11.76 8.83 2.56
C VAL A 163 12.56 8.48 3.78
N TYR A 164 12.11 7.48 4.53
CA TYR A 164 12.88 6.96 5.64
C TYR A 164 14.16 6.29 5.14
N ALA A 165 15.28 6.66 5.74
CA ALA A 165 16.57 6.01 5.57
C ALA A 165 17.15 5.79 6.99
N PRO A 166 17.58 4.56 7.33
CA PRO A 166 18.20 4.25 8.62
C PRO A 166 19.58 4.89 8.80
#